data_AF-A0A538NGR1-F1
#
_entry.id   AF-A0A538NGR1-F1
#
_cell.length_a   1.000
_cell.length_b   1.000
_cell.length_c   1.000
_cell.angle_alpha   90.00
_cell.angle_beta   90.00
_cell.angle_gamma   90.00
#
_symmetry.space_group_name_H-M   'P 1'
#
loop_
_entity.id
_entity.type
_entity.pdbx_description
1 polymer ?
#
loop_
_entity_poly.entity_id
_entity_poly.type
_entity_poly.pdbx_seq_one_letter_code
_entity_poly.pdbx_strand_id
1 'polypeptide(L)' 'MFNVVLVEPEIPPNTGNVGRLCLATRSTLHLIGPL' A
#
# COMPACT_ATOMS: atom_id res chain seq x y z
N MET A 1 3.05 6.45 13.81
CA MET A 1 2.31 5.54 12.91
C MET A 1 2.16 6.26 11.58
N PHE A 2 2.65 5.71 10.48
CA PHE A 2 2.63 6.38 9.17
C PHE A 2 1.40 5.96 8.36
N ASN A 3 0.96 6.85 7.47
CA ASN A 3 -0.02 6.55 6.43
C ASN A 3 0.70 6.50 5.09
N VAL A 4 0.53 5.41 4.36
CA VAL A 4 1.06 5.22 3.01
C VAL A 4 -0.14 5.20 2.06
N VAL A 5 -0.11 6.05 1.04
CA VAL A 5 -1.20 6.17 0.07
C VAL A 5 -0.67 5.78 -1.31
N LEU A 6 -1.28 4.77 -1.93
CA LEU A 6 -1.06 4.46 -3.34
C LEU A 6 -2.24 5.01 -4.15
N VAL A 7 -1.93 5.87 -5.10
CA VAL A 7 -2.90 6.46 -6.03
C VAL A 7 -2.77 5.73 -7.35
N GLU A 8 -3.88 5.15 -7.81
CA GLU A 8 -4.03 4.39 -9.07
C GLU A 8 -2.90 3.36 -9.27
N PRO A 9 -2.73 2.39 -8.34
CA PRO A 9 -1.68 1.39 -8.48
C PRO A 9 -1.97 0.44 -9.66
N GLU A 10 -1.12 0.42 -10.67
CA GLU A 10 -1.30 -0.40 -11.87
C GLU A 10 -0.70 -1.82 -11.79
N ILE A 11 0.26 -2.04 -10.88
CA ILE A 11 1.05 -3.26 -10.80
C ILE A 11 0.73 -4.01 -9.49
N PRO A 12 -0.10 -5.08 -9.51
CA PRO A 12 -0.54 -5.77 -8.29
C PRO A 12 0.59 -6.27 -7.38
N PRO A 13 1.72 -6.80 -7.91
CA PRO A 13 2.86 -7.16 -7.07
C PRO A 13 3.42 -6.02 -6.20
N ASN A 14 3.37 -4.77 -6.69
CA ASN A 14 3.88 -3.62 -5.95
C ASN A 14 2.97 -3.31 -4.75
N THR A 15 1.66 -3.31 -4.95
CA THR A 15 0.67 -3.15 -3.87
C THR A 15 0.85 -4.22 -2.80
N GLY A 16 1.05 -5.48 -3.20
CA GLY A 16 1.33 -6.58 -2.26
C GLY A 16 2.63 -6.40 -1.47
N ASN A 17 3.70 -5.92 -2.10
CA ASN A 17 4.97 -5.62 -1.44
C ASN A 17 4.83 -4.45 -0.44
N VAL A 18 4.15 -3.38 -0.83
CA VAL A 18 3.88 -2.22 0.04
C VAL A 18 2.98 -2.62 1.22
N GLY A 19 1.99 -3.48 1.01
CA GLY A 19 1.15 -4.03 2.09
C GLY A 19 1.97 -4.79 3.13
N ARG A 20 2.92 -5.63 2.70
CA ARG A 20 3.85 -6.33 3.61
C ARG A 20 4.73 -5.37 4.41
N LEU A 21 5.23 -4.31 3.76
CA LEU A 21 5.99 -3.26 4.44
C LEU A 21 5.13 -2.53 5.49
N CYS A 22 3.88 -2.19 5.14
CA CYS A 22 2.96 -1.53 6.06
C CYS A 22 2.67 -2.39 7.28
N LEU A 23 2.47 -3.70 7.09
CA LEU A 23 2.31 -4.64 8.19
C LEU A 23 3.55 -4.67 9.12
N ALA A 24 4.75 -4.78 8.54
CA ALA A 24 6.00 -4.85 9.31
C ALA A 24 6.29 -3.56 10.11
N THR A 25 5.91 -2.40 9.56
CA THR A 25 6.19 -1.09 10.15
C THR A 25 5.04 -0.54 11.01
N ARG A 26 3.94 -1.29 11.12
CA ARG A 26 2.68 -0.81 11.71
C ARG A 26 2.24 0.51 11.06
N SER A 27 2.33 0.57 9.74
CA SER A 27 1.78 1.68 8.95
C SER A 27 0.43 1.29 8.36
N THR A 28 -0.43 2.27 8.10
CA THR A 28 -1.72 2.07 7.44
C THR A 28 -1.56 2.29 5.94
N LEU A 29 -1.99 1.34 5.13
CA LEU A 29 -2.02 1.44 3.67
C LEU A 29 -3.40 1.89 3.21
N HIS A 30 -3.45 2.96 2.42
CA HIS A 30 -4.65 3.47 1.75
C HIS A 30 -4.47 3.30 0.23
N LEU A 31 -5.50 2.78 -0.43
CA LEU A 31 -5.51 2.61 -1.89
C LEU A 31 -6.60 3.50 -2.47
N ILE A 32 -6.24 4.31 -3.46
CA ILE A 32 -7.18 5.17 -4.19
C ILE A 32 -7.20 4.70 -5.65
N GLY A 33 -8.37 4.29 -6.13
CA GLY A 33 -8.55 3.74 -7.48
C GLY A 33 -8.67 2.21 -7.51
N PRO A 34 -8.83 1.62 -8.71
CA PRO A 34 -8.86 0.18 -8.90
C PRO A 34 -7.50 -0.46 -8.58
N LEU A 35 -7.50 -1.79 -8.45
CA LEU A 35 -6.34 -2.61 -8.07
C LEU A 35 -5.96 -3.56 -9.20
#